data_AF-A0A6J5JVZ6-F1
#
_entry.id   AF-A0A6J5JVZ6-F1
#
_cell.length_a   1.000
_cell.length_b   1.000
_cell.length_c   1.000
_cell.angle_alpha   90.00
_cell.angle_beta   90.00
_cell.angle_gamma   90.00
#
_symmetry.space_group_name_H-M   'P 1'
#
loop_
_entity.id
_entity.type
_entity.pdbx_description
1 polymer ?
#
loop_
_entity_poly.entity_id
_entity_poly.type
_entity_poly.pdbx_seq_one_letter_code
_entity_poly.pdbx_strand_id
1 'polypeptide(L)'
;MQVIRKRAIVYVGLDALSDAEVAAAVGNSMFSDLVSVAGHIYKHGIDDGLPGAVAGARVPINVHADEFNELMGDEFIPLINKGGGAGLQVTAYTQTLSDIEARIGNRAKAGQVIGNFNNLFMLRVRETATAELLTRQLPKVEVYTTTIVSGATDSSDIRGATDFTSNTQDRISMASVPMIEPSHVVGLPKGQCFALLQGGQLWKVRMPLPAPDPDEVMPADLQQLAGYMRQSYSEATQWWEFTSSSALQDAALPDDLLDDAAAAEPGAVATGADDGAGNEAVP
;
A
#
# COMPACT_ATOMS: atom_id res chain seq x y z
N MET A 1 0.30 -22.56 -10.73
CA MET A 1 -1.08 -22.23 -11.22
C MET A 1 -2.21 -22.76 -10.35
N GLN A 2 -2.17 -24.01 -9.86
CA GLN A 2 -3.24 -24.60 -9.02
C GLN A 2 -3.54 -23.79 -7.74
N VAL A 3 -2.50 -23.35 -7.02
CA VAL A 3 -2.62 -22.50 -5.82
C VAL A 3 -3.46 -21.25 -6.08
N ILE A 4 -3.16 -20.54 -7.17
CA ILE A 4 -3.85 -19.30 -7.56
C ILE A 4 -5.32 -19.59 -7.90
N ARG A 5 -5.60 -20.65 -8.66
CA ARG A 5 -6.98 -21.06 -8.99
C ARG A 5 -7.80 -21.40 -7.75
N LYS A 6 -7.18 -22.03 -6.75
CA LYS A 6 -7.80 -22.36 -5.46
C LYS A 6 -7.89 -21.16 -4.50
N ARG A 7 -7.33 -20.00 -4.86
CA ARG A 7 -7.20 -18.83 -3.96
C ARG A 7 -6.54 -19.21 -2.62
N ALA A 8 -5.58 -20.12 -2.68
CA ALA A 8 -4.89 -20.61 -1.49
C ALA A 8 -3.84 -19.62 -0.98
N ILE A 9 -3.60 -19.65 0.33
CA ILE A 9 -2.54 -18.89 1.00
C ILE A 9 -1.27 -19.73 0.99
N VAL A 10 -0.15 -19.12 0.60
CA VAL A 10 1.17 -19.76 0.64
C VAL A 10 2.07 -18.95 1.56
N TYR A 11 2.58 -19.61 2.59
CA TYR A 11 3.60 -19.06 3.47
C TYR A 11 4.97 -19.66 3.12
N VAL A 12 5.98 -18.81 3.02
CA VAL A 12 7.35 -19.22 2.68
C VAL A 12 8.30 -18.65 3.73
N GLY A 13 8.85 -19.53 4.56
CA GLY A 13 9.92 -19.18 5.51
C GLY A 13 11.28 -19.37 4.85
N LEU A 14 11.92 -18.29 4.43
CA LEU A 14 13.29 -18.30 3.94
C LEU A 14 14.18 -18.05 5.16
N ASP A 15 14.88 -19.08 5.64
CA ASP A 15 15.80 -18.97 6.78
C ASP A 15 17.10 -18.24 6.39
N ALA A 16 16.95 -16.97 5.99
CA ALA A 16 18.02 -16.14 5.45
C ALA A 16 19.10 -15.80 6.48
N LEU A 17 18.76 -15.89 7.77
CA LEU A 17 19.72 -15.73 8.88
C LEU A 17 20.73 -16.88 8.94
N SER A 18 20.28 -18.10 8.64
CA SER A 18 21.14 -19.28 8.66
C SER A 18 21.95 -19.42 7.38
N ASP A 19 21.31 -19.19 6.22
CA ASP A 19 21.97 -19.31 4.91
C ASP A 19 21.34 -18.33 3.89
N ALA A 20 21.97 -17.16 3.76
CA ALA A 20 21.54 -16.11 2.85
C ALA A 20 21.66 -16.51 1.37
N GLU A 21 22.62 -17.34 0.98
CA GLU A 21 22.78 -17.78 -0.41
C GLU A 21 21.65 -18.73 -0.81
N VAL A 22 21.35 -19.71 0.04
CA VAL A 22 20.25 -20.66 -0.21
C VAL A 22 18.91 -19.94 -0.16
N ALA A 23 18.69 -19.06 0.82
CA ALA A 23 17.47 -18.27 0.90
C ALA A 23 17.25 -17.41 -0.35
N ALA A 24 18.30 -16.74 -0.84
CA ALA A 24 18.23 -15.94 -2.06
C ALA A 24 17.99 -16.82 -3.31
N ALA A 25 18.65 -17.97 -3.43
CA ALA A 25 18.46 -18.89 -4.55
C ALA A 25 17.03 -19.45 -4.60
N VAL A 26 16.49 -19.87 -3.44
CA VAL A 26 15.11 -20.37 -3.32
C VAL A 26 14.11 -19.25 -3.60
N GLY A 27 14.31 -18.06 -3.03
CA GLY A 27 13.47 -16.89 -3.27
C GLY A 27 13.42 -16.50 -4.75
N ASN A 28 14.58 -16.37 -5.40
CA ASN A 28 14.65 -16.04 -6.83
C ASN A 28 14.01 -17.11 -7.71
N SER A 29 14.19 -18.40 -7.38
CA SER A 29 13.51 -19.49 -8.10
C SER A 29 11.98 -19.39 -7.98
N MET A 30 11.47 -19.08 -6.79
CA MET A 30 10.04 -18.86 -6.57
C MET A 30 9.52 -17.65 -7.37
N PHE A 31 10.22 -16.53 -7.35
CA PHE A 31 9.81 -15.35 -8.14
C PHE A 31 9.85 -15.62 -9.63
N SER A 32 10.84 -16.37 -10.13
CA SER A 32 10.92 -16.77 -11.53
C SER A 32 9.73 -17.62 -11.95
N ASP A 33 9.31 -18.60 -11.13
CA ASP A 33 8.09 -19.36 -11.38
C ASP A 33 6.84 -18.46 -11.39
N LEU A 34 6.74 -17.54 -10.42
CA LEU A 34 5.62 -16.60 -10.33
C LEU A 34 5.56 -15.64 -11.53
N VAL A 35 6.70 -15.15 -12.02
CA VAL A 35 6.80 -14.34 -13.26
C VAL A 35 6.33 -15.15 -14.47
N SER A 36 6.76 -16.41 -14.57
CA SER A 36 6.35 -17.31 -15.66
C SER A 36 4.83 -17.55 -15.65
N VAL A 37 4.27 -17.85 -14.48
CA VAL A 37 2.83 -18.05 -14.28
C VAL A 37 2.05 -16.75 -14.55
N ALA A 38 2.54 -15.60 -14.10
CA ALA A 38 1.94 -14.31 -14.41
C ALA A 38 1.95 -14.04 -15.92
N GLY A 39 3.05 -14.35 -16.61
CA GLY A 39 3.14 -14.27 -18.07
C GLY A 39 2.14 -15.17 -18.78
N HIS A 40 1.88 -16.37 -18.25
CA HIS A 40 0.86 -17.29 -18.75
C HIS A 40 -0.55 -16.72 -18.54
N ILE A 41 -0.87 -16.28 -17.32
CA ILE A 41 -2.17 -15.69 -16.96
C ILE A 41 -2.47 -14.47 -17.83
N TYR A 42 -1.46 -13.61 -18.05
CA TYR A 42 -1.60 -12.43 -18.89
C TYR A 42 -1.97 -12.76 -20.34
N LYS A 43 -1.39 -13.82 -20.91
CA LYS A 43 -1.61 -14.20 -22.32
C LYS A 43 -2.87 -15.04 -22.53
N HIS A 44 -3.14 -15.97 -21.62
CA HIS A 44 -4.12 -17.03 -21.83
C HIS A 44 -5.31 -16.97 -20.87
N GLY A 45 -5.23 -16.14 -19.83
CA GLY A 45 -6.20 -16.13 -18.74
C GLY A 45 -5.93 -17.22 -17.70
N ILE A 46 -6.67 -17.18 -16.60
CA ILE A 46 -6.47 -18.08 -15.46
C ILE A 46 -7.10 -19.46 -15.70
N ASP A 47 -8.17 -19.51 -16.48
CA ASP A 47 -8.98 -20.71 -16.76
C ASP A 47 -8.64 -21.36 -18.12
N ASP A 48 -7.50 -21.01 -18.70
CA ASP A 48 -7.03 -21.64 -19.94
C ASP A 48 -7.02 -23.17 -19.80
N GLY A 49 -7.72 -23.84 -20.71
CA GLY A 49 -7.90 -25.30 -20.75
C GLY A 49 -9.00 -25.90 -19.86
N LEU A 50 -9.82 -25.11 -19.15
CA LEU A 50 -10.91 -25.63 -18.30
C LEU A 50 -12.31 -25.50 -18.95
N PRO A 51 -13.20 -26.50 -18.82
CA PRO A 51 -14.60 -26.37 -19.24
C PRO A 51 -15.33 -25.33 -18.38
N GLY A 52 -16.01 -24.36 -19.01
CA GLY A 52 -16.72 -23.29 -18.30
C GLY A 52 -15.88 -22.05 -17.96
N ALA A 53 -14.69 -21.92 -18.56
CA ALA A 53 -13.82 -20.76 -18.40
C ALA A 53 -14.57 -19.45 -18.69
N VAL A 54 -14.67 -18.59 -17.69
CA VAL A 54 -15.18 -17.23 -17.86
C VAL A 54 -14.02 -16.37 -18.36
N ALA A 55 -14.01 -16.08 -19.66
CA ALA A 55 -12.98 -15.25 -20.27
C ALA A 55 -12.94 -13.86 -19.59
N GLY A 56 -11.80 -13.52 -19.00
CA GLY A 56 -11.52 -12.18 -18.46
C GLY A 56 -11.63 -12.01 -16.95
N ALA A 57 -11.99 -13.06 -16.17
CA ALA A 57 -11.95 -12.97 -14.72
C ALA A 57 -10.49 -12.87 -14.21
N ARG A 58 -10.08 -11.67 -13.76
CA ARG A 58 -8.79 -11.46 -13.11
C ARG A 58 -8.90 -11.75 -11.63
N VAL A 59 -8.10 -12.70 -11.15
CA VAL A 59 -7.97 -12.99 -9.72
C VAL A 59 -6.80 -12.16 -9.18
N PRO A 60 -7.02 -11.31 -8.16
CA PRO A 60 -5.92 -10.62 -7.48
C PRO A 60 -4.97 -11.63 -6.83
N ILE A 61 -3.67 -11.48 -7.06
CA ILE A 61 -2.62 -12.31 -6.46
C ILE A 61 -1.77 -11.38 -5.58
N ASN A 62 -1.99 -11.45 -4.27
CA ASN A 62 -1.28 -10.63 -3.30
C ASN A 62 0.05 -11.28 -2.91
N VAL A 63 1.14 -10.56 -3.13
CA VAL A 63 2.50 -10.97 -2.75
C VAL A 63 2.98 -10.04 -1.65
N HIS A 64 3.19 -10.59 -0.48
CA HIS A 64 3.76 -9.89 0.66
C HIS A 64 5.21 -10.34 0.81
N ALA A 65 6.14 -9.41 0.60
CA ALA A 65 7.57 -9.65 0.67
C ALA A 65 8.13 -8.91 1.89
N ASP A 66 8.35 -9.65 2.97
CA ASP A 66 9.10 -9.13 4.12
C ASP A 66 10.59 -9.08 3.78
N GLU A 67 11.32 -8.17 4.43
CA GLU A 67 12.76 -7.93 4.20
C GLU A 67 13.12 -7.87 2.70
N PHE A 68 12.42 -7.00 1.99
CA PHE A 68 12.48 -6.88 0.54
C PHE A 68 13.91 -6.73 -0.02
N ASN A 69 14.80 -6.08 0.74
CA ASN A 69 16.21 -5.93 0.38
C ASN A 69 16.95 -7.27 0.19
N GLU A 70 16.59 -8.34 0.89
CA GLU A 70 17.23 -9.65 0.74
C GLU A 70 16.74 -10.40 -0.51
N LEU A 71 15.47 -10.17 -0.86
CA LEU A 71 14.76 -10.83 -1.97
C LEU A 71 14.98 -10.17 -3.33
N MET A 72 15.68 -9.03 -3.35
CA MET A 72 15.90 -8.23 -4.55
C MET A 72 16.94 -8.86 -5.49
N GLY A 73 16.46 -9.64 -6.44
CA GLY A 73 17.19 -10.18 -7.61
C GLY A 73 16.74 -9.55 -8.94
N ASP A 74 17.42 -9.88 -10.04
CA ASP A 74 17.11 -9.37 -11.38
C ASP A 74 15.73 -9.84 -11.89
N GLU A 75 15.25 -10.99 -11.38
CA GLU A 75 13.94 -11.57 -11.68
C GLU A 75 12.77 -10.79 -11.06
N PHE A 76 13.02 -10.05 -9.98
CA PHE A 76 11.97 -9.30 -9.29
C PHE A 76 11.54 -8.04 -10.05
N ILE A 77 12.43 -7.45 -10.84
CA ILE A 77 12.15 -6.21 -11.58
C ILE A 77 11.06 -6.43 -12.65
N PRO A 78 11.14 -7.47 -13.51
CA PRO A 78 10.03 -7.83 -14.40
C PRO A 78 8.72 -8.08 -13.67
N LEU A 79 8.77 -8.66 -12.46
CA LEU A 79 7.59 -8.98 -11.66
C LEU A 79 6.82 -7.71 -11.27
N ILE A 80 7.51 -6.69 -10.74
CA ILE A 80 6.86 -5.40 -10.42
C ILE A 80 6.35 -4.72 -11.71
N ASN A 81 7.18 -4.69 -12.76
CA ASN A 81 6.88 -3.93 -13.98
C ASN A 81 5.72 -4.51 -14.80
N LYS A 82 5.55 -5.83 -14.82
CA LYS A 82 4.63 -6.53 -15.75
C LYS A 82 3.60 -7.40 -15.03
N GLY A 83 3.81 -7.70 -13.74
CA GLY A 83 2.90 -8.55 -12.97
C GLY A 83 1.50 -7.98 -12.80
N GLY A 84 1.36 -6.65 -12.77
CA GLY A 84 0.05 -5.99 -12.65
C GLY A 84 -0.93 -6.38 -13.77
N GLY A 85 -0.45 -6.69 -14.98
CA GLY A 85 -1.28 -7.16 -16.08
C GLY A 85 -1.94 -8.53 -15.81
N ALA A 86 -1.32 -9.34 -14.96
CA ALA A 86 -1.80 -10.66 -14.55
C ALA A 86 -2.61 -10.64 -13.24
N GLY A 87 -2.86 -9.46 -12.66
CA GLY A 87 -3.52 -9.31 -11.36
C GLY A 87 -2.58 -9.39 -10.15
N LEU A 88 -1.26 -9.36 -10.36
CA LEU A 88 -0.29 -9.38 -9.26
C LEU A 88 -0.28 -8.04 -8.52
N GLN A 89 -0.36 -8.09 -7.19
CA GLN A 89 -0.25 -6.95 -6.29
C GLN A 89 0.88 -7.21 -5.30
N VAL A 90 1.93 -6.40 -5.35
CA VAL A 90 3.14 -6.59 -4.55
C VAL A 90 3.18 -5.57 -3.43
N THR A 91 3.26 -6.06 -2.19
CA THR A 91 3.55 -5.26 -1.01
C THR A 91 4.90 -5.66 -0.47
N ALA A 92 5.87 -4.76 -0.57
CA ALA A 92 7.24 -4.98 -0.12
C ALA A 92 7.52 -4.19 1.15
N TYR A 93 8.09 -4.84 2.16
CA TYR A 93 8.46 -4.24 3.44
C TYR A 93 9.98 -4.09 3.52
N THR A 94 10.45 -2.89 3.87
CA THR A 94 11.87 -2.58 4.01
C THR A 94 12.10 -1.63 5.17
N GLN A 95 13.28 -1.68 5.77
CA GLN A 95 13.67 -0.79 6.86
C GLN A 95 14.23 0.54 6.35
N THR A 96 15.10 0.49 5.34
CA THR A 96 15.75 1.69 4.79
C THR A 96 15.82 1.66 3.27
N LEU A 97 15.90 2.86 2.69
CA LEU A 97 16.24 3.05 1.28
C LEU A 97 17.66 2.56 0.99
N SER A 98 18.57 2.79 1.94
CA SER A 98 19.99 2.45 1.80
C SER A 98 20.22 0.94 1.65
N ASP A 99 19.44 0.09 2.31
CA ASP A 99 19.53 -1.37 2.15
C ASP A 99 19.16 -1.81 0.72
N ILE A 100 18.15 -1.17 0.13
CA ILE A 100 17.74 -1.40 -1.26
C ILE A 100 18.82 -0.93 -2.23
N GLU A 101 19.35 0.28 -2.03
CA GLU A 101 20.43 0.83 -2.88
C GLU A 101 21.68 -0.06 -2.84
N ALA A 102 22.06 -0.53 -1.65
CA ALA A 102 23.21 -1.40 -1.44
C ALA A 102 23.03 -2.75 -2.17
N ARG A 103 21.84 -3.36 -2.07
CA ARG A 103 21.57 -4.65 -2.75
C ARG A 103 21.64 -4.54 -4.27
N ILE A 104 21.04 -3.49 -4.84
CA ILE A 104 21.01 -3.30 -6.29
C ILE A 104 22.38 -2.85 -6.83
N GLY A 105 23.21 -2.22 -5.99
CA GLY A 105 24.50 -1.65 -6.35
C GLY A 105 24.41 -0.43 -7.27
N ASN A 106 23.20 0.08 -7.53
CA ASN A 106 22.97 1.24 -8.39
C ASN A 106 21.75 2.05 -7.94
N ARG A 107 22.00 3.29 -7.52
CA ARG A 107 20.99 4.25 -7.06
C ARG A 107 19.91 4.57 -8.09
N ALA A 108 20.28 4.67 -9.37
CA ALA A 108 19.32 4.94 -10.44
C ALA A 108 18.37 3.75 -10.64
N LYS A 109 18.89 2.52 -10.63
CA LYS A 109 18.09 1.29 -10.73
C LYS A 109 17.20 1.12 -9.48
N ALA A 110 17.69 1.48 -8.29
CA ALA A 110 16.89 1.54 -7.07
C ALA A 110 15.72 2.51 -7.17
N GLY A 111 15.97 3.74 -7.63
CA GLY A 111 14.94 4.73 -7.84
C GLY A 111 13.88 4.27 -8.86
N GLN A 112 14.28 3.56 -9.92
CA GLN A 112 13.34 2.96 -10.87
C GLN A 112 12.45 1.91 -10.20
N VAL A 113 13.04 0.98 -9.45
CA VAL A 113 12.28 -0.09 -8.76
C VAL A 113 11.26 0.51 -7.81
N ILE A 114 11.68 1.47 -6.98
CA ILE A 114 10.81 2.17 -6.03
C ILE A 114 9.71 2.94 -6.76
N GLY A 115 10.04 3.61 -7.87
CA GLY A 115 9.08 4.37 -8.67
C GLY A 115 7.98 3.52 -9.32
N ASN A 116 8.16 2.21 -9.43
CA ASN A 116 7.11 1.31 -9.92
C ASN A 116 6.04 0.98 -8.87
N PHE A 117 6.30 1.27 -7.59
CA PHE A 117 5.29 1.12 -6.55
C PHE A 117 4.36 2.33 -6.56
N ASN A 118 3.08 2.08 -6.82
CA ASN A 118 2.05 3.12 -6.87
C ASN A 118 1.70 3.71 -5.48
N ASN A 119 1.93 2.93 -4.43
CA ASN A 119 1.61 3.31 -3.06
C ASN A 119 2.88 3.25 -2.21
N LEU A 120 3.06 4.24 -1.35
CA LEU A 120 4.14 4.30 -0.37
C LEU A 120 3.56 4.48 1.02
N PHE A 121 3.85 3.57 1.95
CA PHE A 121 3.50 3.70 3.35
C PHE A 121 4.77 3.95 4.16
N MET A 122 4.94 5.17 4.66
CA MET A 122 6.10 5.58 5.45
C MET A 122 5.75 5.56 6.94
N LEU A 123 6.18 4.51 7.62
CA LEU A 123 6.18 4.44 9.08
C LEU A 123 7.36 5.25 9.63
N ARG A 124 7.52 5.25 10.95
CA ARG A 124 8.67 5.87 11.61
C ARG A 124 9.98 5.27 11.09
N VAL A 125 10.83 6.10 10.49
CA VAL A 125 12.19 5.73 10.07
C VAL A 125 13.23 6.54 10.83
N ARG A 126 14.45 6.00 10.92
CA ARG A 126 15.58 6.69 11.57
C ARG A 126 16.39 7.55 10.60
N GLU A 127 16.51 7.10 9.36
CA GLU A 127 17.34 7.74 8.36
C GLU A 127 16.58 8.88 7.66
N THR A 128 17.18 10.06 7.65
CA THR A 128 16.61 11.23 6.96
C THR A 128 16.42 10.99 5.47
N ALA A 129 17.38 10.34 4.80
CA ALA A 129 17.30 10.05 3.37
C ALA A 129 16.10 9.14 3.02
N THR A 130 15.76 8.19 3.88
CA THR A 130 14.55 7.37 3.72
C THR A 130 13.29 8.21 3.92
N ALA A 131 13.25 9.10 4.92
CA ALA A 131 12.10 9.99 5.12
C ALA A 131 11.90 10.95 3.93
N GLU A 132 12.99 11.41 3.31
CA GLU A 132 12.97 12.26 2.12
C GLU A 132 12.36 11.60 0.89
N LEU A 133 12.31 10.27 0.85
CA LEU A 133 11.61 9.52 -0.21
C LEU A 133 10.15 9.94 -0.28
N LEU A 134 9.48 10.14 0.86
CA LEU A 134 8.10 10.63 0.92
C LEU A 134 8.04 12.16 0.81
N THR A 135 8.82 12.88 1.62
CA THR A 135 8.62 14.33 1.78
C THR A 135 8.99 15.15 0.55
N ARG A 136 9.92 14.66 -0.30
CA ARG A 136 10.27 15.34 -1.56
C ARG A 136 9.21 15.22 -2.65
N GLN A 137 8.29 14.26 -2.53
CA GLN A 137 7.18 14.11 -3.49
C GLN A 137 6.02 15.07 -3.21
N LEU A 138 5.99 15.68 -2.03
CA LEU A 138 4.92 16.57 -1.62
C LEU A 138 5.16 18.01 -2.08
N PRO A 139 4.10 18.74 -2.46
CA PRO A 139 4.23 20.15 -2.79
C PRO A 139 4.59 20.96 -1.54
N LYS A 140 5.19 22.12 -1.75
CA LYS A 140 5.33 23.14 -0.70
C LYS A 140 3.97 23.81 -0.45
N VAL A 141 3.75 24.25 0.78
CA VAL A 141 2.55 24.98 1.20
C VAL A 141 2.93 26.39 1.63
N GLU A 142 2.04 27.34 1.35
CA GLU A 142 2.21 28.72 1.81
C GLU A 142 1.60 28.86 3.20
N VAL A 143 2.40 29.32 4.16
CA VAL A 143 1.98 29.58 5.54
C VAL A 143 2.01 31.08 5.78
N TYR A 144 0.88 31.61 6.25
CA TYR A 144 0.75 32.99 6.68
C TYR A 144 1.17 33.10 8.14
N THR A 145 2.19 33.89 8.40
CA THR A 145 2.66 34.20 9.76
C THR A 145 2.37 35.65 10.06
N THR A 146 1.57 35.88 11.11
CA THR A 146 1.26 37.20 11.64
C THR A 146 2.26 37.53 12.72
N THR A 147 3.05 38.59 12.53
CA THR A 147 3.95 39.12 13.54
C THR A 147 3.46 40.50 13.97
N ILE A 148 3.21 40.66 15.26
CA ILE A 148 2.91 41.98 15.84
C ILE A 148 4.24 42.72 15.98
N VAL A 149 4.38 43.85 15.29
CA VAL A 149 5.52 44.73 15.43
C VAL A 149 5.05 45.99 16.16
N SER A 150 5.46 46.11 17.42
CA SER A 150 5.27 47.33 18.20
C SER A 150 6.58 48.11 18.25
N GLY A 151 6.52 49.37 17.83
CA GLY A 151 7.61 50.33 17.95
C GLY A 151 7.18 51.53 18.78
N ALA A 152 8.11 52.11 19.52
CA ALA A 152 7.95 53.41 20.14
C ALA A 152 9.07 54.32 19.64
N THR A 153 8.71 55.49 19.14
CA THR A 153 9.67 56.53 18.74
C THR A 153 9.45 57.77 19.57
N ASP A 154 10.55 58.35 20.03
CA ASP A 154 10.56 59.60 20.77
C ASP A 154 10.22 60.76 19.83
N SER A 155 9.42 61.73 20.31
CA SER A 155 9.01 62.87 19.51
C SER A 155 10.14 63.89 19.45
N SER A 156 10.59 64.26 18.25
CA SER A 156 11.68 65.24 18.09
C SER A 156 11.23 66.71 18.25
N ASP A 157 9.95 66.97 18.54
CA ASP A 157 9.40 68.32 18.71
C ASP A 157 9.43 68.78 20.18
N ILE A 158 10.37 69.67 20.49
CA ILE A 158 10.60 70.25 21.83
C ILE A 158 9.42 71.14 22.29
N ARG A 159 8.55 71.59 21.37
CA ARG A 159 7.37 72.43 21.69
C ARG A 159 6.04 71.68 21.56
N GLY A 160 6.06 70.41 21.17
CA GLY A 160 4.87 69.58 21.04
C GLY A 160 4.39 69.02 22.39
N ALA A 161 3.09 68.79 22.54
CA ALA A 161 2.49 68.23 23.77
C ALA A 161 2.56 66.69 23.85
N THR A 162 3.30 66.05 22.94
CA THR A 162 3.42 64.59 22.82
C THR A 162 4.89 64.22 22.96
N ASP A 163 5.21 63.51 24.05
CA ASP A 163 6.57 63.07 24.36
C ASP A 163 6.94 61.78 23.59
N PHE A 164 6.01 60.83 23.45
CA PHE A 164 6.25 59.56 22.76
C PHE A 164 5.14 59.22 21.77
N THR A 165 5.51 58.65 20.62
CA THR A 165 4.56 58.05 19.68
C THR A 165 4.80 56.55 19.62
N SER A 166 3.80 55.76 19.96
CA SER A 166 3.84 54.30 19.78
C SER A 166 2.99 53.90 18.58
N ASN A 167 3.52 53.00 17.76
CA ASN A 167 2.80 52.36 16.67
C ASN A 167 2.85 50.85 16.86
N THR A 168 1.70 50.19 16.73
CA THR A 168 1.60 48.73 16.68
C THR A 168 1.01 48.36 15.34
N GLN A 169 1.75 47.56 14.58
CA GLN A 169 1.35 47.07 13.27
C GLN A 169 1.34 45.56 13.26
N ASP A 170 0.25 44.98 12.76
CA ASP A 170 0.21 43.56 12.42
C ASP A 170 0.82 43.36 11.03
N ARG A 171 1.99 42.73 10.98
CA ARG A 171 2.64 42.37 9.74
C ARG A 171 2.31 40.92 9.40
N ILE A 172 1.50 40.73 8.35
CA ILE A 172 1.28 39.42 7.76
C ILE A 172 2.40 39.17 6.75
N SER A 173 3.15 38.09 6.96
CA SER A 173 4.18 37.61 6.03
C SER A 173 3.80 36.22 5.52
N MET A 174 4.14 35.95 4.26
CA MET A 174 3.93 34.65 3.62
C MET A 174 5.28 33.95 3.48
N ALA A 175 5.33 32.67 3.85
CA ALA A 175 6.49 31.82 3.63
C ALA A 175 6.09 30.48 3.00
N SER A 176 6.83 30.05 1.98
CA SER A 176 6.64 28.73 1.35
C SER A 176 7.49 27.69 2.09
N VAL A 177 6.83 26.73 2.74
CA VAL A 177 7.47 25.68 3.55
C VAL A 177 7.10 24.29 3.03
N PRO A 178 7.93 23.25 3.24
CA PRO A 178 7.55 21.88 2.92
C PRO A 178 6.28 21.47 3.67
N MET A 179 5.36 20.77 3.00
CA MET A 179 4.13 20.28 3.63
C MET A 179 4.41 19.34 4.80
N ILE A 180 5.39 18.45 4.63
CA ILE A 180 5.89 17.57 5.67
C ILE A 180 7.41 17.63 5.67
N GLU A 181 8.00 17.85 6.83
CA GLU A 181 9.45 17.76 7.01
C GLU A 181 9.88 16.33 7.36
N PRO A 182 11.11 15.92 7.02
CA PRO A 182 11.66 14.62 7.44
C PRO A 182 11.59 14.40 8.96
N SER A 183 11.74 15.47 9.74
CA SER A 183 11.60 15.47 11.21
C SER A 183 10.25 14.93 11.68
N HIS A 184 9.16 15.23 10.96
CA HIS A 184 7.82 14.73 11.27
C HIS A 184 7.72 13.21 11.08
N VAL A 185 8.43 12.65 10.09
CA VAL A 185 8.46 11.20 9.84
C VAL A 185 9.29 10.48 10.91
N VAL A 186 10.46 11.03 11.25
CA VAL A 186 11.36 10.48 12.28
C VAL A 186 10.70 10.49 13.67
N GLY A 187 9.86 11.50 13.93
CA GLY A 187 9.09 11.68 15.16
C GLY A 187 7.78 10.89 15.22
N LEU A 188 7.44 10.07 14.21
CA LEU A 188 6.16 9.36 14.17
C LEU A 188 5.96 8.41 15.38
N PRO A 189 4.79 8.45 16.04
CA PRO A 189 4.42 7.44 17.03
C PRO A 189 4.25 6.06 16.41
N LYS A 190 4.42 5.01 17.22
CA LYS A 190 4.16 3.63 16.80
C LYS A 190 2.69 3.47 16.37
N GLY A 191 2.47 2.74 15.27
CA GLY A 191 1.13 2.54 14.71
C GLY A 191 0.61 3.74 13.94
N GLN A 192 1.47 4.69 13.55
CA GLN A 192 1.11 5.76 12.63
C GLN A 192 2.03 5.78 11.41
N CYS A 193 1.48 6.18 10.27
CA CYS A 193 2.26 6.38 9.05
C CYS A 193 1.76 7.59 8.25
N PHE A 194 2.59 8.07 7.33
CA PHE A 194 2.15 8.85 6.19
C PHE A 194 2.09 7.94 4.97
N ALA A 195 0.99 7.97 4.23
CA ALA A 195 0.82 7.17 3.02
C ALA A 195 0.69 8.09 1.80
N LEU A 196 1.41 7.79 0.73
CA LEU A 196 1.11 8.29 -0.60
C LEU A 196 0.34 7.18 -1.31
N LEU A 197 -0.95 7.42 -1.57
CA LEU A 197 -1.83 6.49 -2.27
C LEU A 197 -2.05 6.96 -3.70
N GLN A 198 -2.30 6.02 -4.60
CA GLN A 198 -2.69 6.29 -6.00
C GLN A 198 -1.71 7.23 -6.72
N GLY A 199 -0.40 7.10 -6.44
CA GLY A 199 0.63 7.87 -7.12
C GLY A 199 0.81 9.31 -6.61
N GLY A 200 0.29 9.66 -5.43
CA GLY A 200 0.66 10.92 -4.78
C GLY A 200 -0.32 11.53 -3.78
N GLN A 201 -1.49 10.93 -3.55
CA GLN A 201 -2.43 11.44 -2.54
C GLN A 201 -1.89 11.19 -1.14
N LEU A 202 -1.66 12.25 -0.37
CA LEU A 202 -1.15 12.17 0.99
C LEU A 202 -2.26 11.84 2.00
N TRP A 203 -2.02 10.81 2.80
CA TRP A 203 -2.87 10.40 3.91
C TRP A 203 -2.04 10.31 5.19
N LYS A 204 -2.64 10.74 6.31
CA LYS A 204 -2.14 10.46 7.65
C LYS A 204 -2.95 9.29 8.22
N VAL A 205 -2.30 8.15 8.45
CA VAL A 205 -2.98 6.92 8.86
C VAL A 205 -2.58 6.54 10.29
N ARG A 206 -3.55 6.04 11.05
CA ARG A 206 -3.35 5.36 12.32
C ARG A 206 -3.76 3.90 12.15
N MET A 207 -2.81 3.00 12.24
CA MET A 207 -3.03 1.56 12.15
C MET A 207 -3.56 1.04 13.50
N PRO A 208 -4.56 0.14 13.49
CA PRO A 208 -4.95 -0.58 14.70
C PRO A 208 -3.76 -1.41 15.19
N LEU A 209 -3.52 -1.38 16.49
CA LEU A 209 -2.57 -2.32 17.10
C LEU A 209 -3.33 -3.61 17.40
N PRO A 210 -2.79 -4.79 17.04
CA PRO A 210 -3.43 -6.05 17.38
C PRO A 210 -3.58 -6.13 18.89
N ALA A 211 -4.83 -6.25 19.35
CA ALA A 211 -5.15 -6.56 20.74
C ALA A 211 -5.31 -8.08 20.86
N PRO A 212 -4.87 -8.70 21.96
CA PRO A 212 -5.13 -10.12 22.19
C PRO A 212 -6.64 -10.32 22.25
N ASP A 213 -7.19 -11.07 21.31
CA ASP A 213 -8.59 -11.48 21.33
C ASP A 213 -8.68 -12.85 22.03
N PRO A 214 -9.43 -12.96 23.15
CA PRO A 214 -9.63 -14.23 23.86
C PRO A 214 -10.21 -15.34 22.98
N ASP A 215 -10.93 -15.00 21.92
CA ASP A 215 -11.59 -15.92 21.00
C ASP A 215 -10.71 -16.24 19.76
N GLU A 216 -9.49 -15.69 19.69
CA GLU A 216 -8.56 -15.94 18.60
C GLU A 216 -7.98 -17.36 18.68
N VAL A 217 -8.48 -18.25 17.81
CA VAL A 217 -7.98 -19.63 17.66
C VAL A 217 -6.70 -19.66 16.82
N MET A 218 -5.68 -18.90 17.23
CA MET A 218 -4.37 -18.95 16.60
C MET A 218 -3.55 -20.11 17.19
N PRO A 219 -2.88 -20.93 16.35
CA PRO A 219 -1.91 -21.91 16.83
C PRO A 219 -0.86 -21.25 17.71
N ALA A 220 -0.41 -21.95 18.76
CA ALA A 220 0.59 -21.42 19.67
C ALA A 220 1.92 -21.11 18.97
N ASP A 221 2.24 -21.88 17.92
CA ASP A 221 3.41 -21.70 17.09
C ASP A 221 3.22 -22.25 15.66
N LEU A 222 4.21 -21.96 14.81
CA LEU A 222 4.27 -22.45 13.43
C LEU A 222 4.41 -23.98 13.34
N GLN A 223 4.93 -24.64 14.38
CA GLN A 223 5.10 -26.10 14.38
C GLN A 223 3.75 -26.80 14.53
N GLN A 224 2.88 -26.27 15.38
CA GLN A 224 1.51 -26.73 15.55
C GLN A 224 0.71 -26.53 14.27
N LEU A 225 0.84 -25.36 13.62
CA LEU A 225 0.24 -25.11 12.31
C LEU A 225 0.72 -26.13 11.26
N ALA A 226 2.04 -26.35 11.17
CA ALA A 226 2.60 -27.34 10.25
C ALA A 226 2.12 -28.77 10.57
N GLY A 227 1.91 -29.10 11.85
CA GLY A 227 1.31 -30.36 12.30
C GLY A 227 -0.10 -30.55 11.74
N TYR A 228 -0.96 -29.54 11.87
CA TYR A 228 -2.31 -29.55 11.28
C TYR A 228 -2.25 -29.69 9.75
N MET A 229 -1.37 -28.94 9.09
CA MET A 229 -1.23 -29.02 7.63
C MET A 229 -0.83 -30.43 7.16
N ARG A 230 0.10 -31.10 7.84
CA ARG A 230 0.50 -32.47 7.47
C ARG A 230 -0.62 -33.49 7.62
N GLN A 231 -1.52 -33.29 8.59
CA GLN A 231 -2.68 -34.16 8.79
C GLN A 231 -3.77 -33.92 7.74
N SER A 232 -3.96 -32.66 7.34
CA SER A 232 -5.03 -32.26 6.40
C SER A 232 -4.66 -32.35 4.92
N TYR A 233 -3.38 -32.26 4.57
CA TYR A 233 -2.91 -32.16 3.17
C TYR A 233 -2.09 -33.36 2.67
N SER A 234 -2.22 -34.54 3.30
CA SER A 234 -1.42 -35.74 2.97
C SER A 234 -1.77 -36.43 1.64
N GLU A 235 -3.00 -36.28 1.13
CA GLU A 235 -3.42 -36.93 -0.12
C GLU A 235 -3.58 -35.93 -1.27
N ALA A 236 -2.55 -35.84 -2.11
CA ALA A 236 -2.55 -35.05 -3.35
C ALA A 236 -3.31 -35.72 -4.51
N THR A 237 -4.19 -36.69 -4.24
CA THR A 237 -4.80 -37.56 -5.27
C THR A 237 -6.04 -36.94 -5.93
N GLN A 238 -6.72 -36.00 -5.25
CA GLN A 238 -7.95 -35.34 -5.73
C GLN A 238 -7.80 -33.82 -5.74
N TRP A 239 -6.78 -33.30 -6.43
CA TRP A 239 -6.48 -31.86 -6.44
C TRP A 239 -7.57 -30.99 -7.10
N TRP A 240 -8.57 -31.57 -7.78
CA TRP A 240 -9.74 -30.88 -8.34
C TRP A 240 -10.97 -30.87 -7.41
N GLU A 241 -10.98 -31.67 -6.34
CA GLU A 241 -12.04 -31.62 -5.34
C GLU A 241 -11.74 -30.51 -4.32
N PHE A 242 -12.74 -29.67 -4.05
CA PHE A 242 -12.70 -28.66 -3.01
C PHE A 242 -12.78 -29.36 -1.64
N THR A 243 -11.66 -29.89 -1.17
CA THR A 243 -11.53 -30.39 0.21
C THR A 243 -11.08 -29.26 1.13
N SER A 244 -11.87 -28.20 1.21
CA SER A 244 -11.90 -27.45 2.46
C SER A 244 -12.43 -28.39 3.53
N SER A 245 -11.71 -28.57 4.64
CA SER A 245 -12.29 -29.28 5.79
C SER A 245 -13.62 -28.60 6.12
N SER A 246 -14.72 -29.37 6.21
CA SER A 246 -16.06 -28.84 6.53
C SER A 246 -16.05 -27.96 7.80
N ALA A 247 -15.08 -28.17 8.70
CA ALA A 247 -14.87 -27.37 9.90
C ALA A 247 -14.56 -25.87 9.67
N LEU A 248 -14.12 -25.45 8.48
CA LEU A 248 -13.78 -24.05 8.18
C LEU A 248 -14.82 -23.35 7.27
N GLN A 249 -15.84 -24.07 6.80
CA GLN A 249 -16.88 -23.51 5.93
C GLN A 249 -18.14 -23.05 6.67
N ASP A 250 -18.35 -23.52 7.91
CA ASP A 250 -19.58 -23.25 8.67
C ASP A 250 -19.51 -21.98 9.55
N ALA A 251 -18.39 -21.25 9.56
CA ALA A 251 -18.34 -19.94 10.19
C ALA A 251 -18.87 -18.89 9.20
N ALA A 252 -20.09 -18.40 9.44
CA ALA A 252 -20.57 -17.18 8.80
C ALA A 252 -19.52 -16.07 9.00
N LEU A 253 -19.29 -15.26 7.96
CA LEU A 253 -18.47 -14.06 8.08
C LEU A 253 -19.03 -13.21 9.23
N PRO A 254 -18.18 -12.67 10.13
CA PRO A 254 -18.65 -11.82 11.21
C PRO A 254 -19.38 -10.60 10.61
N ASP A 255 -20.44 -10.17 11.31
CA ASP A 255 -21.40 -9.17 10.79
C ASP A 255 -20.73 -7.84 10.40
N ASP A 256 -19.57 -7.53 10.99
CA ASP A 256 -18.77 -6.33 10.70
C ASP A 256 -18.11 -6.32 9.31
N LEU A 257 -18.02 -7.48 8.63
CA LEU A 257 -17.50 -7.63 7.28
C LEU A 257 -18.60 -7.77 6.22
N LEU A 258 -19.88 -7.80 6.63
CA LEU A 258 -21.04 -7.99 5.73
C LEU A 258 -21.67 -6.67 5.26
N ASP A 259 -21.34 -5.54 5.88
CA ASP A 259 -22.01 -4.25 5.63
C ASP A 259 -21.65 -3.58 4.29
N ASP A 260 -20.58 -3.99 3.59
CA ASP A 260 -20.17 -3.41 2.30
C ASP A 260 -20.76 -4.12 1.06
N ALA A 261 -21.55 -5.18 1.23
CA ALA A 261 -22.12 -5.95 0.10
C ALA A 261 -23.53 -5.50 -0.34
N ALA A 262 -24.19 -4.58 0.39
CA ALA A 262 -25.62 -4.29 0.22
C ALA A 262 -25.96 -2.97 -0.50
N ALA A 263 -25.06 -2.40 -1.30
CA ALA A 263 -25.33 -1.17 -2.06
C ALA A 263 -25.02 -1.29 -3.56
N ALA A 264 -25.70 -2.21 -4.25
CA ALA A 264 -25.87 -2.13 -5.70
C ALA A 264 -27.14 -2.91 -6.12
N GLU A 265 -28.32 -2.34 -5.86
CA GLU A 265 -29.53 -2.85 -6.51
C GLU A 265 -29.50 -2.52 -8.03
N PRO A 266 -29.77 -3.48 -8.91
CA PRO A 266 -29.87 -3.23 -10.34
C PRO A 266 -31.21 -2.57 -10.67
N GLY A 267 -31.15 -1.30 -11.08
CA GLY A 267 -32.30 -0.56 -11.58
C GLY A 267 -33.01 -1.29 -12.72
N ALA A 268 -34.33 -1.43 -12.58
CA ALA A 268 -35.23 -2.08 -13.52
C ALA A 268 -35.10 -1.50 -14.94
N VAL A 269 -34.89 -2.37 -15.91
CA VAL A 269 -34.95 -2.08 -17.34
C VAL A 269 -36.41 -1.85 -17.71
N ALA A 270 -36.80 -0.60 -17.95
CA ALA A 270 -38.09 -0.27 -18.55
C ALA A 270 -37.97 -0.37 -20.08
N THR A 271 -38.59 -1.40 -20.64
CA THR A 271 -38.90 -1.51 -22.08
C THR A 271 -40.09 -0.60 -22.42
N GLY A 272 -39.95 0.23 -23.46
CA GLY A 272 -41.07 0.97 -24.03
C GLY A 272 -40.61 1.92 -25.13
N ALA A 273 -40.82 1.51 -26.37
CA ALA A 273 -40.62 2.34 -27.56
C ALA A 273 -41.82 3.29 -27.78
N ASP A 274 -41.48 4.45 -28.36
CA ASP A 274 -42.28 5.34 -29.23
C ASP A 274 -43.53 6.05 -28.67
N ASP A 275 -43.48 7.38 -28.64
CA ASP A 275 -44.36 8.24 -29.46
C ASP A 275 -44.14 9.74 -29.16
N GLY A 276 -43.96 10.53 -30.24
CA GLY A 276 -44.74 11.77 -30.43
C GLY A 276 -44.25 13.11 -29.86
N ALA A 277 -43.63 13.90 -30.74
CA ALA A 277 -43.92 15.32 -31.01
C ALA A 277 -43.67 16.44 -29.97
N GLY A 278 -42.73 17.33 -30.33
CA GLY A 278 -42.90 18.80 -30.38
C GLY A 278 -43.03 19.59 -29.08
N ASN A 279 -42.09 20.50 -28.81
CA ASN A 279 -42.28 21.94 -29.06
C ASN A 279 -41.10 22.77 -28.51
N GLU A 280 -40.79 23.86 -29.21
CA GLU A 280 -39.83 24.91 -28.91
C GLU A 280 -40.07 25.62 -27.57
N ALA A 281 -39.01 26.12 -26.94
CA ALA A 281 -38.71 27.57 -26.87
C ALA A 281 -37.78 27.92 -25.69
N VAL A 282 -36.73 28.67 -26.02
CA VAL A 282 -35.84 29.43 -25.12
C VAL A 282 -36.57 30.74 -24.71
N PRO A 283 -36.12 31.51 -23.71
CA PRO A 283 -34.85 32.25 -23.73
C PRO A 283 -33.89 31.94 -22.57
#